data_AF-K5DJK5-F1
#
_entry.id   AF-K5DJK5-F1
#
_cell.length_a   1.000
_cell.length_b   1.000
_cell.length_c   1.000
_cell.angle_alpha   90.00
_cell.angle_beta   90.00
_cell.angle_gamma   90.00
#
_symmetry.space_group_name_H-M   'P 1'
#
loop_
_entity.id
_entity.type
_entity.pdbx_description
1 polymer ?
#
loop_
_entity_poly.entity_id
_entity_poly.type
_entity_poly.pdbx_seq_one_letter_code
_entity_poly.pdbx_strand_id
1 'polypeptide(L)'
;MTRLAVLLASIFTASLAFAEQPASSTSEAQSDQRKIADVPATSNERYSAALHEYEVRLGEFEAGRSPVNVVLQSATRLLHTSLDAEISNSASLYDDRVANIESIARRNLQRGTCTVQEVAQAEWSRIDALLKRLLK
;
A
#
# COMPACT_ATOMS: atom_id res chain seq x y z
N MET A 1 -29.67 -6.30 48.63
CA MET A 1 -28.41 -5.77 48.08
C MET A 1 -27.35 -5.90 49.16
N THR A 2 -26.49 -6.92 49.07
CA THR A 2 -25.69 -7.39 50.22
C THR A 2 -24.23 -7.58 49.83
N ARG A 3 -23.39 -6.74 50.47
CA ARG A 3 -22.07 -7.03 51.10
C ARG A 3 -20.92 -7.45 50.17
N LEU A 4 -19.88 -6.64 49.97
CA LEU A 4 -18.79 -6.22 50.89
C LEU A 4 -17.76 -7.34 51.17
N ALA A 5 -16.48 -6.94 51.06
CA ALA A 5 -15.22 -7.55 51.52
C ALA A 5 -14.63 -8.61 50.55
N VAL A 6 -13.32 -8.65 50.25
CA VAL A 6 -12.13 -8.74 51.11
C VAL A 6 -10.91 -8.28 50.24
N LEU A 7 -10.13 -7.26 50.62
CA LEU A 7 -8.93 -7.24 51.49
C LEU A 7 -7.66 -7.90 50.90
N LEU A 8 -6.56 -7.13 50.87
CA LEU A 8 -5.12 -7.47 51.11
C LEU A 8 -4.24 -6.60 50.19
N ALA A 9 -3.77 -5.43 50.63
CA ALA A 9 -2.62 -5.21 51.51
C ALA A 9 -1.32 -5.85 50.98
N SER A 10 -0.42 -5.02 50.46
CA SER A 10 1.02 -5.18 50.61
C SER A 10 1.71 -3.83 50.48
N ILE A 11 2.40 -3.48 51.55
CA ILE A 11 3.20 -2.28 51.80
C ILE A 11 4.55 -2.45 51.10
N PHE A 12 5.06 -1.40 50.45
CA PHE A 12 6.49 -1.10 50.55
C PHE A 12 6.75 0.39 50.35
N THR A 13 6.90 1.11 51.45
CA THR A 13 7.53 2.43 51.50
C THR A 13 9.04 2.26 51.43
N ALA A 14 9.65 2.81 50.39
CA ALA A 14 11.05 3.22 50.43
C ALA A 14 11.12 4.67 49.98
N SER A 15 11.29 5.56 50.97
CA SER A 15 11.61 6.96 50.76
C SER A 15 12.97 7.07 50.09
N LEU A 16 13.03 7.74 48.94
CA LEU A 16 14.25 8.38 48.48
C LEU A 16 13.97 9.87 48.36
N ALA A 17 14.65 10.62 49.21
CA ALA A 17 14.75 12.06 49.14
C ALA A 17 15.36 12.46 47.79
N PHE A 18 14.71 13.38 47.07
CA PHE A 18 15.39 14.18 46.06
C PHE A 18 14.98 15.63 46.24
N ALA A 19 16.00 16.47 46.32
CA ALA A 19 15.95 17.89 46.62
C ALA A 19 15.26 18.75 45.55
N GLU A 20 14.90 19.94 45.99
CA GLU A 20 14.20 21.04 45.33
C GLU A 20 15.02 21.72 44.19
N GLN A 21 14.43 21.80 42.98
CA GLN A 21 14.41 22.86 41.93
C GLN A 21 15.70 23.63 41.47
N PRO A 22 15.77 24.23 40.23
CA PRO A 22 14.67 24.85 39.48
C PRO A 22 14.58 24.56 37.96
N ALA A 23 13.48 25.06 37.39
CA ALA A 23 13.09 24.99 35.99
C ALA A 23 14.18 25.45 35.01
N SER A 24 14.31 24.72 33.90
CA SER A 24 14.80 25.31 32.65
C SER A 24 14.09 24.65 31.47
N SER A 25 13.53 25.53 30.64
CA SER A 25 12.83 25.33 29.39
C SER A 25 13.50 24.35 28.43
N THR A 26 12.71 23.44 27.84
CA THR A 26 12.78 23.03 26.41
C THR A 26 11.67 22.01 26.09
N SER A 27 10.42 22.44 26.23
CA SER A 27 9.34 21.89 25.41
C SER A 27 9.46 22.59 24.05
N GLU A 28 10.14 21.95 23.09
CA GLU A 28 10.06 22.25 21.63
C GLU A 28 11.09 21.47 20.79
N ALA A 29 12.09 20.82 21.38
CA ALA A 29 13.17 20.18 20.61
C ALA A 29 12.94 18.69 20.23
N GLN A 30 11.78 18.10 20.51
CA GLN A 30 11.57 16.64 20.35
C GLN A 30 10.54 16.25 19.28
N SER A 31 9.89 17.21 18.61
CA SER A 31 8.96 16.93 17.50
C SER A 31 9.62 16.88 16.12
N ASP A 32 10.81 17.45 15.94
CA ASP A 32 11.43 17.61 14.62
C ASP A 32 12.45 16.50 14.26
N GLN A 33 12.80 15.63 15.20
CA GLN A 33 13.80 14.56 15.01
C GLN A 33 13.22 13.22 14.50
N ARG A 34 11.96 13.20 14.06
CA ARG A 34 11.38 12.11 13.24
C ARG A 34 11.40 12.42 11.74
N LYS A 35 12.27 13.32 11.28
CA LYS A 35 12.42 13.63 9.86
C LYS A 35 13.72 13.02 9.32
N ILE A 36 13.52 12.07 8.39
CA ILE A 36 14.39 11.79 7.24
C ILE A 36 15.59 10.87 7.53
N ALA A 37 15.34 9.60 7.84
CA ALA A 37 16.30 8.52 7.60
C ALA A 37 15.58 7.16 7.50
N ASP A 38 14.54 7.03 6.66
CA ASP A 38 13.99 5.70 6.29
C ASP A 38 13.11 5.68 5.02
N VAL A 39 13.07 6.79 4.25
CA VAL A 39 12.21 6.90 3.06
C VAL A 39 12.57 5.90 1.94
N PRO A 40 13.86 5.62 1.65
CA PRO A 40 14.21 4.65 0.60
C PRO A 40 13.95 3.19 0.98
N ALA A 41 14.11 2.83 2.26
CA ALA A 41 13.83 1.46 2.73
C ALA A 41 12.33 1.17 2.66
N THR A 42 11.51 2.12 3.14
CA THR A 42 10.05 2.02 3.10
C THR A 42 9.45 2.14 1.70
N SER A 43 10.08 2.84 0.74
CA SER A 43 9.62 2.87 -0.66
C SER A 43 9.90 1.55 -1.39
N ASN A 44 11.07 0.96 -1.19
CA ASN A 44 11.42 -0.34 -1.77
C ASN A 44 10.54 -1.48 -1.22
N GLU A 45 10.24 -1.49 0.08
CA GLU A 45 9.30 -2.46 0.67
C GLU A 45 7.89 -2.32 0.10
N ARG A 46 7.39 -1.07 -0.03
CA ARG A 46 6.08 -0.79 -0.66
C ARG A 46 6.04 -1.23 -2.12
N TYR A 47 7.12 -1.02 -2.87
CA TYR A 47 7.26 -1.52 -4.24
C TYR A 47 7.20 -3.04 -4.29
N SER A 48 8.00 -3.73 -3.47
CA SER A 48 8.04 -5.20 -3.42
C SER A 48 6.67 -5.80 -3.07
N ALA A 49 5.96 -5.22 -2.10
CA ALA A 49 4.62 -5.67 -1.72
C ALA A 49 3.59 -5.45 -2.85
N ALA A 50 3.63 -4.30 -3.51
CA ALA A 50 2.75 -4.01 -4.64
C ALA A 50 3.03 -4.91 -5.86
N LEU A 51 4.31 -5.26 -6.09
CA LEU A 51 4.70 -6.18 -7.15
C LEU A 51 4.12 -7.58 -6.89
N HIS A 52 4.30 -8.09 -5.67
CA HIS A 52 3.75 -9.37 -5.27
C HIS A 52 2.21 -9.40 -5.37
N GLU A 53 1.54 -8.34 -4.91
CA GLU A 53 0.10 -8.21 -5.06
C GLU A 53 -0.32 -8.26 -6.54
N TYR A 54 0.36 -7.51 -7.40
CA TYR A 54 0.06 -7.51 -8.84
C TYR A 54 0.17 -8.92 -9.44
N GLU A 55 1.23 -9.66 -9.15
CA GLU A 55 1.45 -11.03 -9.64
C GLU A 55 0.33 -11.99 -9.20
N VAL A 56 -0.07 -11.91 -7.93
CA VAL A 56 -1.18 -12.72 -7.39
C VAL A 56 -2.49 -12.39 -8.11
N ARG A 57 -2.83 -11.10 -8.24
CA ARG A 57 -4.08 -10.68 -8.90
C ARG A 57 -4.08 -11.01 -10.39
N LEU A 58 -2.92 -10.92 -11.04
CA LEU A 58 -2.77 -11.33 -12.44
C LEU A 58 -3.05 -12.84 -12.59
N GLY A 59 -2.50 -13.68 -11.71
CA GLY A 59 -2.75 -15.12 -11.72
C GLY A 59 -4.21 -15.49 -11.42
N GLU A 60 -4.88 -14.77 -10.51
CA GLU A 60 -6.32 -14.94 -10.26
C GLU A 60 -7.15 -14.54 -11.48
N PHE A 61 -6.82 -13.42 -12.12
CA PHE A 61 -7.51 -12.93 -13.32
C PHE A 61 -7.31 -13.89 -14.51
N GLU A 62 -6.08 -14.36 -14.75
CA GLU A 62 -5.80 -15.31 -15.83
C GLU A 62 -6.53 -16.65 -15.64
N ALA A 63 -6.74 -17.06 -14.39
CA ALA A 63 -7.55 -18.23 -14.07
C ALA A 63 -9.06 -17.99 -14.10
N GLY A 64 -9.52 -16.77 -14.41
CA GLY A 64 -10.94 -16.40 -14.41
C GLY A 64 -11.58 -16.35 -13.02
N ARG A 65 -10.78 -16.20 -11.96
CA ARG A 65 -11.24 -16.21 -10.56
C ARG A 65 -11.41 -14.82 -9.96
N SER A 66 -10.93 -13.78 -10.64
CA SER A 66 -11.13 -12.39 -10.23
C SER A 66 -11.61 -11.55 -11.41
N PRO A 67 -12.38 -10.47 -11.16
CA PRO A 67 -12.78 -9.54 -12.19
C PRO A 67 -11.62 -8.61 -12.60
N VAL A 68 -11.68 -8.08 -13.83
CA VAL A 68 -10.58 -7.28 -14.43
C VAL A 68 -10.21 -6.05 -13.60
N ASN A 69 -11.16 -5.45 -12.89
CA ASN A 69 -10.92 -4.25 -12.09
C ASN A 69 -9.94 -4.49 -10.95
N VAL A 70 -9.88 -5.71 -10.40
CA VAL A 70 -8.98 -6.07 -9.30
C VAL A 70 -7.51 -6.04 -9.77
N VAL A 71 -7.22 -6.62 -10.94
CA VAL A 71 -5.85 -6.61 -11.49
C VAL A 71 -5.45 -5.22 -12.03
N LEU A 72 -6.40 -4.44 -12.55
CA LEU A 72 -6.14 -3.04 -12.95
C LEU A 72 -5.79 -2.15 -11.74
N GLN A 73 -6.48 -2.35 -10.61
CA GLN A 73 -6.19 -1.64 -9.36
C GLN A 73 -4.82 -2.01 -8.77
N SER A 74 -4.41 -3.29 -8.83
CA SER A 74 -3.06 -3.68 -8.38
C SER A 74 -1.98 -3.15 -9.30
N ALA A 75 -2.17 -3.18 -10.62
CA ALA A 75 -1.24 -2.59 -11.59
C ALA A 75 -1.05 -1.08 -11.36
N THR A 76 -2.12 -0.36 -11.03
CA THR A 76 -2.08 1.08 -10.74
C THR A 76 -1.35 1.39 -9.43
N ARG A 77 -1.56 0.58 -8.38
CA ARG A 77 -0.79 0.70 -7.14
C ARG A 77 0.69 0.43 -7.37
N LEU A 78 1.02 -0.58 -8.17
CA LEU A 78 2.40 -0.86 -8.54
C LEU A 78 3.03 0.32 -9.29
N LEU A 79 2.31 0.98 -10.20
CA LEU A 79 2.79 2.19 -10.85
C LEU A 79 3.14 3.28 -9.82
N HIS A 80 2.24 3.57 -8.86
CA HIS A 80 2.48 4.59 -7.86
C HIS A 80 3.69 4.26 -6.97
N THR A 81 3.81 3.02 -6.50
CA THR A 81 4.98 2.63 -5.69
C THR A 81 6.27 2.60 -6.49
N SER A 82 6.21 2.30 -7.80
CA SER A 82 7.37 2.39 -8.70
C SER A 82 7.82 3.83 -8.89
N LEU A 83 6.89 4.78 -8.98
CA LEU A 83 7.20 6.21 -9.04
C LEU A 83 7.80 6.73 -7.72
N ASP A 84 7.22 6.34 -6.57
CA ASP A 84 7.75 6.68 -5.23
C ASP A 84 9.17 6.13 -4.99
N ALA A 85 9.47 4.96 -5.56
CA ALA A 85 10.79 4.32 -5.49
C ALA A 85 11.74 4.78 -6.61
N GLU A 86 11.36 5.81 -7.39
CA GLU A 86 12.15 6.38 -8.49
C GLU A 86 12.59 5.35 -9.55
N ILE A 87 11.78 4.32 -9.76
CA ILE A 87 12.05 3.28 -10.77
C ILE A 87 11.89 3.89 -12.16
N SER A 88 12.97 3.83 -12.93
CA SER A 88 12.98 4.27 -14.33
C SER A 88 12.00 3.44 -15.18
N ASN A 89 11.42 4.06 -16.21
CA ASN A 89 10.47 3.41 -17.13
C ASN A 89 9.14 2.93 -16.50
N SER A 90 8.81 3.36 -15.27
CA SER A 90 7.57 2.98 -14.57
C SER A 90 6.30 3.11 -15.43
N ALA A 91 6.19 4.18 -16.22
CA ALA A 91 5.06 4.41 -17.12
C ALA A 91 5.01 3.41 -18.28
N SER A 92 6.15 3.06 -18.88
CA SER A 92 6.23 2.04 -19.94
C SER A 92 5.86 0.66 -19.38
N LEU A 93 6.40 0.30 -18.22
CA LEU A 93 6.07 -0.97 -17.56
C LEU A 93 4.58 -1.05 -17.19
N TYR A 94 3.93 0.07 -16.87
CA TYR A 94 2.49 0.10 -16.64
C TYR A 94 1.71 -0.15 -17.94
N ASP A 95 2.09 0.49 -19.05
CA ASP A 95 1.48 0.27 -20.37
C ASP A 95 1.57 -1.21 -20.79
N ASP A 96 2.75 -1.83 -20.64
CA ASP A 96 2.96 -3.25 -20.93
C ASP A 96 2.05 -4.16 -20.09
N ARG A 97 1.87 -3.86 -18.80
CA ARG A 97 0.98 -4.61 -17.90
C ARG A 97 -0.48 -4.47 -18.31
N VAL A 98 -0.93 -3.25 -18.62
CA VAL A 98 -2.32 -3.02 -19.05
C VAL A 98 -2.61 -3.68 -20.40
N ALA A 99 -1.66 -3.66 -21.34
CA ALA A 99 -1.76 -4.39 -22.60
C ALA A 99 -1.86 -5.92 -22.38
N ASN A 100 -1.11 -6.47 -21.42
CA ASN A 100 -1.23 -7.89 -21.05
C ASN A 100 -2.60 -8.20 -20.42
N ILE A 101 -3.10 -7.35 -19.51
CA ILE A 101 -4.43 -7.49 -18.90
C ILE A 101 -5.52 -7.49 -19.99
N GLU A 102 -5.45 -6.58 -20.97
CA GLU A 102 -6.36 -6.54 -22.11
C GLU A 102 -6.33 -7.87 -22.89
N SER A 103 -5.14 -8.38 -23.19
CA SER A 103 -4.96 -9.68 -23.88
C SER A 103 -5.59 -10.84 -23.08
N ILE A 104 -5.38 -10.89 -21.77
CA ILE A 104 -5.99 -11.88 -20.89
C ILE A 104 -7.52 -11.73 -20.88
N ALA A 105 -8.04 -10.51 -20.80
CA ALA A 105 -9.48 -10.26 -20.84
C ALA A 105 -10.10 -10.82 -22.12
N ARG A 106 -9.48 -10.58 -23.29
CA ARG A 106 -9.95 -11.16 -24.56
C ARG A 106 -9.93 -12.69 -24.55
N ARG A 107 -8.89 -13.32 -23.99
CA ARG A 107 -8.83 -14.79 -23.84
C ARG A 107 -9.89 -15.32 -22.87
N ASN A 108 -10.14 -14.63 -21.77
CA ASN A 108 -11.15 -15.01 -20.79
C ASN A 108 -12.57 -14.87 -21.35
N LEU A 109 -12.82 -13.87 -22.19
CA LEU A 109 -14.10 -13.72 -22.88
C LEU A 109 -14.36 -14.93 -23.80
N GLN A 110 -13.35 -15.37 -24.55
CA GLN A 110 -13.43 -16.55 -25.40
C GLN A 110 -13.68 -17.84 -24.60
N ARG A 111 -13.17 -17.90 -23.36
CA ARG A 111 -13.36 -19.03 -22.43
C ARG A 111 -14.66 -18.95 -21.63
N GLY A 112 -15.41 -17.84 -21.73
CA GLY A 112 -16.61 -17.60 -20.93
C GLY A 112 -16.35 -17.29 -19.46
N THR A 113 -15.12 -16.90 -19.09
CA THR A 113 -14.73 -16.56 -17.71
C THR A 113 -14.63 -15.06 -17.45
N CYS A 114 -14.90 -14.22 -18.45
CA CYS A 114 -15.13 -12.79 -18.27
C CYS A 114 -16.22 -12.28 -19.22
N THR A 115 -16.61 -11.03 -19.02
CA THR A 115 -17.66 -10.33 -19.79
C THR A 115 -17.08 -9.37 -20.84
N VAL A 116 -17.92 -8.94 -21.78
CA VAL A 116 -17.56 -7.91 -22.77
C VAL A 116 -17.26 -6.57 -22.09
N GLN A 117 -17.98 -6.24 -21.01
CA GLN A 117 -17.75 -5.04 -20.21
C GLN A 117 -16.35 -5.02 -19.60
N GLU A 118 -15.85 -6.18 -19.15
CA GLU A 118 -14.50 -6.29 -18.61
C GLU A 118 -13.41 -6.11 -19.67
N VAL A 119 -13.64 -6.59 -20.90
CA VAL A 119 -12.74 -6.30 -22.03
C VAL A 119 -12.71 -4.79 -22.31
N ALA A 120 -13.88 -4.16 -22.42
CA ALA A 120 -13.98 -2.72 -22.63
C ALA A 120 -13.28 -1.93 -21.53
N GLN A 121 -13.40 -2.36 -20.27
CA GLN A 121 -12.71 -1.71 -19.16
C GLN A 121 -11.18 -1.78 -19.30
N ALA A 122 -10.62 -2.93 -19.68
CA ALA A 122 -9.18 -3.06 -19.92
C ALA A 122 -8.70 -2.17 -21.09
N GLU A 123 -9.47 -2.12 -22.17
CA GLU A 123 -9.21 -1.24 -23.33
C GLU A 123 -9.19 0.24 -22.92
N TRP A 124 -10.17 0.69 -22.12
CA TRP A 124 -10.22 2.06 -21.62
C TRP A 124 -9.03 2.41 -20.72
N SER A 125 -8.64 1.50 -19.81
CA SER A 125 -7.46 1.71 -18.97
C SER A 125 -6.18 1.85 -19.79
N ARG A 126 -6.07 1.15 -20.92
CA ARG A 126 -4.92 1.28 -21.83
C ARG A 126 -4.88 2.64 -22.51
N ILE A 127 -6.04 3.13 -22.97
CA ILE A 127 -6.15 4.46 -23.58
C ILE A 127 -5.74 5.54 -22.56
N ASP A 128 -6.22 5.45 -21.31
CA ASP A 128 -5.84 6.37 -20.24
C ASP A 128 -4.33 6.33 -19.94
N ALA A 129 -3.72 5.14 -19.92
CA ALA A 129 -2.28 4.97 -19.74
C ALA A 129 -1.47 5.67 -20.86
N LEU A 130 -1.87 5.47 -22.12
CA LEU A 130 -1.23 6.07 -23.29
C LEU A 130 -1.38 7.60 -23.32
N LEU A 131 -2.56 8.13 -22.96
CA LEU A 131 -2.79 9.57 -22.87
C LEU A 131 -1.90 10.21 -21.80
N LYS A 132 -1.77 9.60 -20.63
CA LYS A 132 -0.86 10.06 -19.56
C LYS A 132 0.61 10.07 -19.97
N ARG A 133 1.00 9.22 -20.91
CA ARG A 133 2.36 9.20 -21.49
C ARG A 133 2.59 10.33 -22.48
N LEU A 134 1.59 10.70 -23.28
CA LEU A 134 1.69 11.69 -24.36
C LEU A 134 1.56 13.15 -23.88
N LEU A 135 0.99 13.39 -22.70
CA LEU A 135 0.79 14.71 -22.12
C LEU A 135 1.93 15.16 -21.17
N LYS A 136 3.04 14.41 -21.12
CA LYS A 136 4.28 14.74 -20.42
C LYS A 136 5.38 15.03 -21.42
#